data_AF-A0A3A5PBA0-F1
#
_entry.id   AF-A0A3A5PBA0-F1
#
_cell.length_a   1.000
_cell.length_b   1.000
_cell.length_c   1.000
_cell.angle_alpha   90.00
_cell.angle_beta   90.00
_cell.angle_gamma   90.00
#
_symmetry.space_group_name_H-M   'P 1'
#
loop_
_entity.id
_entity.type
_entity.pdbx_description
1 polymer ?
#
loop_
_entity_poly.entity_id
_entity_poly.type
_entity_poly.pdbx_seq_one_letter_code
_entity_poly.pdbx_strand_id
1 'polypeptide(L)' 'MGNWSEQQAVKQERKEKDKTRRDKLAGYFFDLSKLSFAGLVIGITLPLFSDTQNATMWLVAMFGIVLTVLSALLANKILK' A
#
# COMPACT_ATOMS: atom_id res chain seq x y z
N MET A 1 -26.45 25.41 -27.05
CA MET A 1 -25.81 25.46 -25.72
C MET A 1 -26.39 24.45 -24.72
N GLY A 2 -27.47 23.71 -25.05
CA GLY A 2 -28.04 22.68 -24.16
C GLY A 2 -27.16 21.44 -24.00
N ASN A 3 -27.18 20.87 -22.80
CA ASN A 3 -26.46 19.69 -22.28
C ASN A 3 -24.93 19.70 -22.26
N TRP A 4 -24.23 20.61 -22.93
CA TRP A 4 -22.76 20.64 -22.87
C TRP A 4 -22.25 20.91 -21.43
N SER A 5 -22.88 21.86 -20.73
CA SER A 5 -22.56 22.15 -19.33
C SER A 5 -22.85 20.97 -18.40
N GLU A 6 -24.00 20.31 -18.58
CA GLU A 6 -24.36 19.11 -17.80
C GLU A 6 -23.41 17.94 -18.09
N GLN A 7 -23.01 17.73 -19.34
CA GLN A 7 -22.05 16.70 -19.71
C GLN A 7 -20.66 16.96 -19.11
N GLN A 8 -20.20 18.22 -19.07
CA GLN A 8 -18.97 18.58 -18.37
C GLN A 8 -19.09 18.32 -16.86
N ALA A 9 -20.22 18.68 -16.24
CA ALA A 9 -20.47 18.44 -14.83
C ALA A 9 -20.44 16.93 -14.50
N VAL A 10 -21.13 16.09 -15.27
CA VAL A 10 -21.15 14.63 -15.09
C VAL A 10 -19.75 14.03 -15.31
N LYS A 11 -18.98 14.53 -16.29
CA LYS A 11 -17.61 14.08 -16.52
C LYS A 11 -16.69 14.44 -15.35
N GLN A 12 -16.86 15.63 -14.78
CA GLN A 12 -16.10 16.08 -13.62
C GLN A 12 -16.44 15.25 -12.37
N GLU A 13 -17.73 15.02 -12.12
CA GLU A 13 -18.19 14.21 -10.99
C GLU A 13 -17.64 12.77 -11.08
N ARG A 14 -17.63 12.16 -12.27
CA ARG A 14 -17.02 10.84 -12.47
C ARG A 14 -15.52 10.84 -12.17
N LYS A 15 -14.79 11.85 -12.64
CA LYS A 15 -13.35 11.99 -12.36
C LYS A 15 -13.06 12.14 -10.86
N GLU A 16 -13.87 12.91 -10.15
CA GLU A 16 -13.72 13.09 -8.70
C GLU A 16 -14.02 11.81 -7.92
N LYS A 17 -15.05 11.06 -8.32
CA LYS A 17 -15.36 9.75 -7.75
C LYS A 17 -14.22 8.76 -7.99
N ASP A 18 -13.70 8.69 -9.21
CA ASP A 18 -12.58 7.79 -9.51
C ASP A 18 -11.31 8.20 -8.78
N LYS A 19 -11.00 9.50 -8.68
CA LYS A 19 -9.88 10.00 -7.87
C LYS A 19 -10.04 9.58 -6.41
N THR A 20 -11.22 9.81 -5.82
CA THR A 20 -11.52 9.42 -4.44
C THR A 20 -11.34 7.92 -4.21
N ARG A 21 -11.75 7.08 -5.19
CA ARG A 21 -11.56 5.62 -5.11
C ARG A 21 -10.09 5.24 -5.15
N ARG A 22 -9.30 5.85 -6.05
CA ARG A 22 -7.85 5.62 -6.16
C ARG A 22 -7.14 6.03 -4.86
N ASP A 23 -7.47 7.19 -4.31
CA ASP A 23 -6.90 7.71 -3.07
C ASP A 23 -7.19 6.77 -1.88
N LYS A 24 -8.45 6.31 -1.74
CA LYS A 24 -8.82 5.36 -0.68
C LYS A 24 -8.09 4.01 -0.82
N LEU A 25 -8.03 3.48 -2.03
CA LEU A 25 -7.39 2.18 -2.28
C LEU A 25 -5.87 2.26 -2.06
N ALA A 26 -5.23 3.33 -2.53
CA ALA A 26 -3.80 3.53 -2.28
C ALA A 26 -3.50 3.76 -0.79
N GLY A 27 -4.36 4.50 -0.09
CA GLY A 27 -4.29 4.67 1.36
C GLY A 27 -4.28 3.32 2.08
N TYR A 28 -5.20 2.41 1.74
CA TYR A 28 -5.24 1.06 2.29
C TYR A 28 -3.92 0.29 2.11
N PHE A 29 -3.32 0.33 0.91
CA PHE A 29 -2.04 -0.34 0.65
C PHE A 29 -0.85 0.33 1.36
N PHE A 30 -0.87 1.65 1.54
CA PHE A 30 0.13 2.31 2.36
C PHE A 30 0.00 1.95 3.84
N ASP A 31 -1.22 1.86 4.37
CA ASP A 31 -1.43 1.44 5.75
C ASP A 31 -1.01 -0.03 5.95
N LEU A 32 -1.27 -0.90 4.97
CA LEU A 32 -0.74 -2.26 4.96
C LEU A 32 0.80 -2.31 4.95
N SER A 33 1.44 -1.45 4.16
CA SER A 33 2.91 -1.32 4.13
C SER A 33 3.46 -0.88 5.49
N LYS A 34 2.86 0.14 6.11
CA LYS A 34 3.26 0.59 7.46
C LYS A 34 3.07 -0.51 8.51
N LEU A 35 1.93 -1.21 8.47
CA LEU A 35 1.61 -2.27 9.42
C LEU A 35 2.56 -3.47 9.28
N SER A 36 2.79 -3.92 8.05
CA SER A 36 3.74 -5.02 7.78
C SER A 36 5.15 -4.66 8.20
N PHE A 37 5.61 -3.43 7.93
CA PHE A 37 6.90 -2.94 8.41
C PHE A 37 6.99 -2.93 9.94
N ALA A 38 5.98 -2.39 10.63
CA ALA A 38 5.96 -2.35 12.09
C ALA A 38 5.99 -3.77 12.69
N GLY A 39 5.20 -4.69 12.14
CA GLY A 39 5.20 -6.10 12.54
C GLY A 39 6.55 -6.78 12.32
N LEU A 40 7.24 -6.45 11.22
CA LEU A 40 8.58 -6.95 10.92
C LEU A 40 9.59 -6.46 11.95
N VAL A 41 9.61 -5.15 12.23
CA VAL A 41 10.50 -4.58 13.25
C VAL A 41 10.24 -5.20 14.62
N ILE A 42 8.98 -5.31 15.06
CA ILE A 42 8.70 -5.88 16.39
C ILE A 42 9.00 -7.39 16.43
N GLY A 43 8.58 -8.13 15.40
CA GLY A 43 8.62 -9.60 15.39
C GLY A 43 9.99 -10.20 15.09
N ILE A 44 10.87 -9.47 14.40
CA ILE A 44 12.12 -10.03 13.86
C ILE A 44 13.36 -9.43 14.54
N THR A 45 13.27 -8.21 15.08
CA THR A 45 14.44 -7.55 15.67
C THR A 45 15.01 -8.34 16.85
N LEU A 46 14.19 -8.79 17.80
CA LEU A 46 14.68 -9.51 18.98
C LEU A 46 15.28 -10.88 18.66
N PRO A 47 14.63 -11.78 17.89
CA PRO A 47 15.20 -13.10 17.68
C PRO A 47 16.37 -13.12 16.68
N LEU A 48 16.54 -12.12 15.79
CA LEU A 48 17.71 -12.01 14.91
C LEU A 48 18.97 -11.70 15.71
N PHE A 49 18.88 -10.94 16.80
CA PHE A 49 20.03 -10.69 17.69
C PHE A 49 20.40 -11.92 18.54
N SER A 50 19.45 -12.82 18.77
CA SER A 50 19.64 -13.99 19.63
C SER A 50 20.17 -15.21 18.87
N ASP A 51 19.71 -15.45 17.64
CA ASP A 51 20.12 -16.59 16.82
C ASP A 51 20.09 -16.25 15.32
N THR A 52 21.23 -15.77 14.83
CA THR A 52 21.42 -15.37 13.43
C THR A 52 21.49 -16.55 12.46
N GLN A 53 21.63 -17.79 12.93
CA GLN A 53 21.73 -18.97 12.06
C GLN A 53 20.37 -19.57 11.71
N ASN A 54 19.29 -19.06 12.30
CA ASN A 54 17.94 -19.55 12.05
C ASN A 54 17.42 -19.16 10.65
N ALA A 55 17.53 -20.09 9.70
CA ALA A 55 17.10 -19.90 8.31
C ALA A 55 15.60 -19.57 8.17
N THR A 56 14.74 -20.13 9.03
CA THR A 56 13.30 -19.83 9.04
C THR A 56 13.05 -18.35 9.33
N MET A 57 13.84 -17.78 10.24
CA MET A 57 13.71 -16.38 10.62
C MET A 57 14.11 -15.44 9.49
N TRP A 58 15.20 -15.74 8.79
CA TRP A 58 15.62 -15.02 7.59
C TRP A 58 14.56 -15.07 6.48
N LEU A 59 13.92 -16.23 6.29
CA LEU A 59 12.84 -16.38 5.31
C LEU A 59 11.64 -15.49 5.67
N VAL A 60 11.21 -15.50 6.94
CA VAL A 60 10.12 -14.63 7.42
C VAL A 60 10.48 -13.15 7.25
N ALA A 61 11.73 -12.76 7.52
CA ALA A 61 12.21 -11.40 7.30
C ALA A 61 12.13 -10.99 5.83
N MET A 62 12.63 -11.83 4.93
CA MET A 62 12.56 -11.58 3.49
C MET A 62 11.11 -11.48 3.00
N PHE A 63 10.23 -12.37 3.45
CA PHE A 63 8.82 -12.32 3.10
C PHE A 63 8.15 -11.02 3.58
N GLY A 64 8.43 -10.61 4.83
CA GLY A 64 7.94 -9.35 5.38
C GLY A 64 8.43 -8.12 4.60
N ILE A 65 9.72 -8.10 4.22
CA ILE A 65 10.29 -7.00 3.42
C ILE A 65 9.60 -6.95 2.06
N VAL A 66 9.46 -8.09 1.38
CA VAL A 66 8.79 -8.17 0.09
C VAL A 66 7.34 -7.69 0.19
N LEU A 67 6.57 -8.14 1.19
CA LEU A 67 5.20 -7.71 1.40
C LEU A 67 5.10 -6.19 1.65
N THR A 68 6.00 -5.65 2.47
CA THR A 68 6.07 -4.22 2.79
C THR A 68 6.29 -3.38 1.52
N VAL A 69 7.30 -3.76 0.72
CA VAL A 69 7.70 -3.05 -0.49
C VAL A 69 6.63 -3.19 -1.57
N LEU A 70 6.10 -4.39 -1.82
CA LEU A 70 5.05 -4.61 -2.82
C LEU A 70 3.80 -3.79 -2.50
N SER A 71 3.41 -3.72 -1.23
CA SER A 71 2.26 -2.92 -0.80
C SER A 71 2.48 -1.42 -1.09
N ALA A 72 3.67 -0.88 -0.78
CA ALA A 72 4.00 0.51 -1.09
C ALA A 72 4.05 0.79 -2.61
N LEU A 73 4.61 -0.14 -3.40
CA LEU A 73 4.66 -0.01 -4.87
C LEU A 73 3.26 -0.07 -5.50
N LEU A 74 2.39 -0.95 -5.00
CA LEU A 74 0.99 -1.02 -5.43
C LEU A 74 0.25 0.28 -5.11
N ALA A 75 0.39 0.82 -3.90
CA ALA A 75 -0.19 2.11 -3.53
C ALA A 75 0.25 3.22 -4.48
N ASN A 76 1.56 3.31 -4.76
CA ASN A 76 2.10 4.32 -5.67
C ASN A 76 1.58 4.15 -7.11
N LYS A 77 1.48 2.90 -7.59
CA LYS A 77 0.91 2.59 -8.92
C LYS A 77 -0.57 2.92 -9.01
N ILE A 78 -1.32 2.80 -7.91
CA ILE A 78 -2.75 3.15 -7.87
C ILE A 78 -2.95 4.66 -7.90
N LEU A 79 -2.08 5.44 -7.25
CA LEU A 79 -2.15 6.91 -7.25
C LEU A 79 -1.74 7.56 -8.56
N LYS A 80 -0.72 6.99 -9.24
CA LYS A 80 -0.23 7.47 -10.53
C LYS A 80 -1.23 7.15 -11.64
#